data_AF-A0A6B9T9P1-F1
#
_entry.id   AF-A0A6B9T9P1-F1
#
_cell.length_a   1.000
_cell.length_b   1.000
_cell.length_c   1.000
_cell.angle_alpha   90.00
_cell.angle_beta   90.00
_cell.angle_gamma   90.00
#
_symmetry.space_group_name_H-M   'P 1'
#
loop_
_entity.id
_entity.type
_entity.pdbx_description
1 polymer ?
#
loop_
_entity_poly.entity_id
_entity_poly.type
_entity_poly.pdbx_seq_one_letter_code
_entity_poly.pdbx_strand_id
1 'polypeptide(L)'
;MFEVMMYDGGVYRSEELYELIEDVGGVVLQKNRSSQMLTVIMSVPEEDREAIEKVCNDIGGVVKSVPLAGTEIAVVGPTLGRHHMPHPICDIAEELRRYGAVTVVMGMARGRGKATSQISMTERLTLDEYDGVIFMMGNFKSCVETKAELMRDIHAPTVLVSGPVPEGIEDTCDAIVTGVGRKAARMRTPPERAKLEEIADTMEAVLKEKKRSLEEDPLFVHPAEVKTVLEEYEPINMCLRPSPMVLHLDGIRIKIPYKEHREYLENVEIYGRKLGEIADISPSKIDDSSIIVRIKTRSQVEDEDRRRASA
;
A
#
# COMPACT_ATOMS: atom_id res chain seq x y z
N MET A 1 1.60 -23.55 0.84
CA MET A 1 1.97 -22.12 0.90
C MET A 1 0.67 -21.32 1.08
N PHE A 2 0.68 -20.07 1.55
CA PHE A 2 -0.54 -19.25 1.50
C PHE A 2 -0.58 -18.49 0.18
N GLU A 3 -1.73 -18.47 -0.48
CA GLU A 3 -1.98 -17.67 -1.67
C GLU A 3 -2.92 -16.51 -1.34
N VAL A 4 -2.60 -15.34 -1.91
CA VAL A 4 -3.41 -14.13 -1.72
C VAL A 4 -4.29 -13.91 -2.94
N MET A 5 -5.59 -13.81 -2.71
CA MET A 5 -6.60 -13.65 -3.75
C MET A 5 -7.65 -12.62 -3.37
N MET A 6 -8.32 -12.09 -4.39
CA MET A 6 -9.40 -11.12 -4.25
C MET A 6 -10.70 -11.71 -4.79
N TYR A 7 -11.73 -11.73 -3.95
CA TYR A 7 -13.12 -11.86 -4.35
C TYR A 7 -13.68 -10.47 -4.70
N ASP A 8 -14.32 -10.37 -5.87
CA ASP A 8 -15.01 -9.19 -6.36
C ASP A 8 -16.42 -9.59 -6.82
N GLY A 9 -17.44 -9.24 -6.03
CA GLY A 9 -18.80 -9.71 -6.26
C GLY A 9 -19.85 -9.03 -5.40
N GLY A 10 -21.01 -9.68 -5.26
CA GLY A 10 -22.10 -9.18 -4.42
C GLY A 10 -21.89 -9.44 -2.93
N VAL A 11 -22.59 -8.70 -2.08
CA VAL A 11 -22.70 -8.97 -0.62
C VAL A 11 -23.58 -10.20 -0.32
N TYR A 12 -24.37 -10.65 -1.31
CA TYR A 12 -25.25 -11.80 -1.15
C TYR A 12 -24.46 -13.06 -0.79
N ARG A 13 -24.86 -13.75 0.31
CA ARG A 13 -24.21 -14.96 0.84
C ARG A 13 -22.71 -14.79 1.16
N SER A 14 -22.26 -13.57 1.45
CA SER A 14 -20.86 -13.34 1.82
C SER A 14 -20.44 -13.99 3.15
N GLU A 15 -21.41 -14.31 4.03
CA GLU A 15 -21.14 -15.03 5.28
C GLU A 15 -20.54 -16.42 5.01
N GLU A 16 -21.05 -17.13 3.98
CA GLU A 16 -20.51 -18.44 3.59
C GLU A 16 -19.05 -18.37 3.12
N LEU A 17 -18.66 -17.24 2.52
CA LEU A 17 -17.27 -16.99 2.16
C LEU A 17 -16.40 -16.79 3.41
N TYR A 18 -16.87 -16.03 4.40
CA TYR A 18 -16.11 -15.80 5.63
C TYR A 18 -15.98 -17.08 6.47
N GLU A 19 -17.05 -17.85 6.61
CA GLU A 19 -17.04 -19.15 7.28
C GLU A 19 -16.01 -20.09 6.63
N LEU A 20 -16.02 -20.18 5.30
CA LEU A 20 -15.07 -21.04 4.59
C LEU A 20 -13.62 -20.55 4.76
N ILE A 21 -13.37 -19.24 4.72
CA ILE A 21 -12.03 -18.69 4.96
C ILE A 21 -11.53 -19.09 6.35
N GLU A 22 -12.37 -19.03 7.37
CA GLU A 22 -12.00 -19.44 8.74
C GLU A 22 -11.78 -20.95 8.84
N ASP A 23 -12.65 -21.76 8.21
CA ASP A 23 -12.58 -23.23 8.23
C ASP A 23 -11.28 -23.76 7.60
N VAL A 24 -10.79 -23.10 6.53
CA VAL A 24 -9.51 -23.45 5.89
C VAL A 24 -8.31 -22.81 6.59
N GLY A 25 -8.51 -22.08 7.70
CA GLY A 25 -7.44 -21.37 8.41
C GLY A 25 -6.86 -20.19 7.64
N GLY A 26 -7.63 -19.62 6.72
CA GLY A 26 -7.32 -18.38 6.00
C GLY A 26 -7.59 -17.13 6.83
N VAL A 27 -7.16 -15.97 6.30
CA VAL A 27 -7.29 -14.68 6.97
C VAL A 27 -7.79 -13.62 5.98
N VAL A 28 -8.75 -12.80 6.41
CA VAL A 28 -9.21 -11.63 5.65
C VAL A 28 -8.22 -10.47 5.82
N LEU A 29 -7.47 -10.19 4.77
CA LEU A 29 -6.50 -9.09 4.74
C LEU A 29 -7.21 -7.74 4.64
N GLN A 30 -8.22 -7.65 3.77
CA GLN A 30 -8.98 -6.42 3.56
C GLN A 30 -10.41 -6.72 3.15
N LYS A 31 -11.37 -5.93 3.66
CA LYS A 31 -12.77 -5.95 3.22
C LYS A 31 -13.23 -4.54 2.86
N ASN A 32 -13.79 -4.38 1.67
CA ASN A 32 -14.41 -3.14 1.22
C ASN A 32 -15.84 -3.45 0.77
N ARG A 33 -16.82 -2.84 1.44
CA ARG A 33 -18.23 -2.95 1.08
C ARG A 33 -18.71 -1.64 0.49
N SER A 34 -19.28 -1.69 -0.71
CA SER A 34 -19.87 -0.55 -1.40
C SER A 34 -21.30 -0.90 -1.83
N SER A 35 -22.29 -0.48 -1.03
CA SER A 35 -23.70 -0.82 -1.23
C SER A 35 -23.94 -2.33 -1.31
N GLN A 36 -24.20 -2.86 -2.52
CA GLN A 36 -24.42 -4.28 -2.78
C GLN A 36 -23.17 -5.02 -3.27
N MET A 37 -22.07 -4.29 -3.51
CA MET A 37 -20.78 -4.87 -3.92
C MET A 37 -19.89 -5.10 -2.71
N LEU A 38 -19.12 -6.18 -2.77
CA LEU A 38 -18.16 -6.60 -1.78
C LEU A 38 -16.85 -6.98 -2.49
N THR A 39 -15.77 -6.38 -2.03
CA THR A 39 -14.41 -6.80 -2.38
C THR A 39 -13.74 -7.34 -1.12
N VAL A 40 -13.30 -8.60 -1.15
CA VAL A 40 -12.57 -9.24 -0.06
C VAL A 40 -11.21 -9.67 -0.58
N ILE A 41 -10.14 -9.21 0.05
CA ILE A 41 -8.79 -9.72 -0.15
C ILE A 41 -8.52 -10.69 0.99
N MET A 42 -8.16 -11.92 0.66
CA MET A 42 -7.97 -13.01 1.60
C MET A 42 -6.66 -13.74 1.32
N SER A 43 -6.08 -14.28 2.37
CA SER A 43 -4.94 -15.19 2.32
C SER A 43 -5.43 -16.57 2.73
N VAL A 44 -5.33 -17.58 1.86
CA VAL A 44 -5.82 -18.94 2.10
C VAL A 44 -4.72 -19.96 1.79
N PRO A 45 -4.74 -21.16 2.40
CA PRO A 45 -3.83 -22.22 1.99
C PRO A 45 -4.02 -22.56 0.51
N GLU A 46 -2.91 -22.77 -0.20
CA GLU A 46 -2.88 -23.10 -1.63
C GLU A 46 -3.68 -24.36 -1.97
N GLU A 47 -3.72 -25.33 -1.07
CA GLU A 47 -4.46 -26.59 -1.23
C GLU A 47 -6.00 -26.40 -1.23
N ASP A 48 -6.49 -25.33 -0.60
CA ASP A 48 -7.92 -25.02 -0.46
C ASP A 48 -8.42 -23.99 -1.46
N ARG A 49 -7.54 -23.51 -2.36
CA ARG A 49 -7.86 -22.51 -3.37
C ARG A 49 -9.07 -22.89 -4.23
N GLU A 50 -9.11 -24.13 -4.74
CA GLU A 50 -10.20 -24.57 -5.62
C GLU A 50 -11.55 -24.57 -4.89
N ALA A 51 -11.55 -24.90 -3.59
CA ALA A 51 -12.75 -24.88 -2.77
C ALA A 51 -13.29 -23.44 -2.60
N ILE A 52 -12.39 -22.49 -2.31
CA ILE A 52 -12.72 -21.07 -2.20
C ILE A 52 -13.22 -20.51 -3.53
N GLU A 53 -12.55 -20.81 -4.65
CA GLU A 53 -12.95 -20.35 -5.98
C GLU A 53 -14.34 -20.85 -6.36
N LYS A 54 -14.67 -22.11 -6.02
CA LYS A 54 -15.99 -22.67 -6.27
C LYS A 54 -17.08 -21.91 -5.52
N VAL A 55 -16.90 -21.66 -4.21
CA VAL A 55 -17.88 -20.90 -3.42
C VAL A 55 -18.00 -19.47 -3.93
N CYS A 56 -16.89 -18.80 -4.25
CA CYS A 56 -16.89 -17.46 -4.81
C CYS A 56 -17.69 -17.36 -6.12
N ASN A 57 -17.55 -18.35 -7.00
CA ASN A 57 -18.32 -18.42 -8.23
C ASN A 57 -19.81 -18.73 -7.96
N ASP A 58 -20.11 -19.62 -7.01
CA ASP A 58 -21.48 -19.99 -6.61
C ASP A 58 -22.26 -18.81 -6.01
N ILE A 59 -21.59 -17.90 -5.30
CA ILE A 59 -22.19 -16.66 -4.78
C ILE A 59 -22.18 -15.51 -5.80
N GLY A 60 -21.71 -15.77 -7.02
CA GLY A 60 -21.79 -14.85 -8.16
C GLY A 60 -20.69 -13.79 -8.19
N GLY A 61 -19.55 -14.01 -7.55
CA GLY A 61 -18.37 -13.15 -7.69
C GLY A 61 -17.27 -13.77 -8.55
N VAL A 62 -16.19 -13.02 -8.72
CA VAL A 62 -15.01 -13.42 -9.48
C VAL A 62 -13.80 -13.41 -8.57
N VAL A 63 -12.98 -14.46 -8.65
CA VAL A 63 -11.69 -14.54 -7.96
C VAL A 63 -10.57 -14.08 -8.88
N LYS A 64 -9.68 -13.24 -8.36
CA LYS A 64 -8.52 -12.70 -9.08
C LYS A 64 -7.27 -12.80 -8.21
N SER A 65 -6.13 -13.04 -8.85
CA SER A 65 -4.82 -12.88 -8.20
C SER A 65 -4.54 -11.39 -8.03
N VAL A 66 -3.98 -11.03 -6.88
CA VAL A 66 -3.74 -9.63 -6.47
C VAL A 66 -2.33 -9.47 -5.91
N PRO A 67 -1.32 -9.27 -6.77
CA PRO A 67 0.09 -9.35 -6.36
C PRO A 67 0.55 -8.16 -5.50
N LEU A 68 -0.22 -7.07 -5.48
CA LEU A 68 0.03 -5.89 -4.62
C LEU A 68 -0.80 -5.90 -3.33
N ALA A 69 -1.50 -7.01 -3.04
CA ALA A 69 -2.21 -7.15 -1.78
C ALA A 69 -1.27 -6.97 -0.57
N GLY A 70 -1.78 -6.28 0.46
CA GLY A 70 -1.01 -5.97 1.67
C GLY A 70 0.01 -4.84 1.51
N THR A 71 -0.10 -4.03 0.44
CA THR A 71 0.76 -2.86 0.22
C THR A 71 -0.02 -1.56 0.25
N GLU A 72 0.60 -0.49 0.74
CA GLU A 72 0.09 0.87 0.61
C GLU A 72 0.95 1.68 -0.37
N ILE A 73 0.35 2.19 -1.45
CA ILE A 73 1.06 2.87 -2.55
C ILE A 73 0.58 4.31 -2.69
N ALA A 74 1.51 5.27 -2.68
CA ALA A 74 1.22 6.67 -2.92
C ALA A 74 1.32 7.00 -4.41
N VAL A 75 0.25 7.58 -5.00
CA VAL A 75 0.27 8.09 -6.37
C VAL A 75 0.34 9.61 -6.33
N VAL A 76 1.52 10.15 -6.64
CA VAL A 76 1.90 11.55 -6.47
C VAL A 76 1.81 12.29 -7.79
N GLY A 77 0.92 13.28 -7.85
CA GLY A 77 0.87 14.25 -8.93
C GLY A 77 1.66 15.53 -8.63
N PRO A 78 1.96 16.36 -9.64
CA PRO A 78 2.61 17.64 -9.43
C PRO A 78 1.77 18.61 -8.59
N THR A 79 0.44 18.46 -8.63
CA THR A 79 -0.51 19.23 -7.82
C THR A 79 -1.93 18.69 -8.04
N LEU A 80 -2.77 18.77 -7.00
CA LEU A 80 -4.21 18.48 -7.07
C LEU A 80 -5.06 19.73 -7.34
N GLY A 81 -4.44 20.86 -7.71
CA GLY A 81 -5.16 22.09 -8.03
C GLY A 81 -6.02 21.91 -9.29
N ARG A 82 -7.27 22.42 -9.25
CA ARG A 82 -8.26 22.31 -10.35
C ARG A 82 -7.71 22.69 -11.73
N HIS A 83 -6.89 23.74 -11.81
CA HIS A 83 -6.30 24.23 -13.08
C HIS A 83 -5.12 23.39 -13.58
N HIS A 84 -4.61 22.50 -12.74
CA HIS A 84 -3.43 21.69 -12.99
C HIS A 84 -3.75 20.19 -13.09
N MET A 85 -4.89 19.75 -12.54
CA MET A 85 -5.36 18.36 -12.55
C MET A 85 -6.22 18.04 -13.78
N PRO A 86 -5.59 17.74 -14.92
CA PRO A 86 -5.99 16.59 -15.72
C PRO A 86 -4.83 15.59 -15.80
N HIS A 87 -4.79 14.68 -14.84
CA HIS A 87 -3.70 13.76 -14.61
C HIS A 87 -4.29 12.35 -14.45
N PRO A 88 -3.80 11.31 -15.15
CA PRO A 88 -4.28 9.93 -14.98
C PRO A 88 -3.99 9.32 -13.59
N ILE A 89 -3.61 10.11 -12.58
CA ILE A 89 -3.34 9.64 -11.21
C ILE A 89 -4.49 8.82 -10.63
N CYS A 90 -5.74 9.21 -10.89
CA CYS A 90 -6.89 8.46 -10.39
C CYS A 90 -7.11 7.16 -11.16
N ASP A 91 -6.81 7.11 -12.46
CA ASP A 91 -6.85 5.88 -13.26
C ASP A 91 -5.75 4.91 -12.81
N ILE A 92 -4.53 5.40 -12.59
CA ILE A 92 -3.40 4.62 -12.05
C ILE A 92 -3.74 4.08 -10.67
N ALA A 93 -4.24 4.93 -9.76
CA ALA A 93 -4.65 4.52 -8.43
C ALA A 93 -5.82 3.51 -8.46
N GLU A 94 -6.73 3.61 -9.44
CA GLU A 94 -7.79 2.61 -9.60
C GLU A 94 -7.23 1.27 -10.08
N GLU A 95 -6.29 1.26 -11.02
CA GLU A 95 -5.68 0.02 -11.51
C GLU A 95 -4.86 -0.70 -10.44
N LEU A 96 -4.03 0.04 -9.68
CA LEU A 96 -3.29 -0.50 -8.54
C LEU A 96 -4.23 -1.14 -7.48
N ARG A 97 -5.42 -0.58 -7.26
CA ARG A 97 -6.42 -1.19 -6.37
C ARG A 97 -6.96 -2.51 -6.91
N ARG A 98 -7.08 -2.66 -8.23
CA ARG A 98 -7.46 -3.94 -8.85
C ARG A 98 -6.39 -5.00 -8.67
N TYR A 99 -5.14 -4.59 -8.52
CA TYR A 99 -4.00 -5.45 -8.15
C TYR A 99 -3.92 -5.71 -6.63
N GLY A 100 -4.85 -5.18 -5.83
CA GLY A 100 -4.94 -5.42 -4.38
C GLY A 100 -4.28 -4.37 -3.49
N ALA A 101 -3.65 -3.34 -4.06
CA ALA A 101 -3.01 -2.30 -3.27
C ALA A 101 -4.04 -1.37 -2.60
N VAL A 102 -3.69 -0.86 -1.41
CA VAL A 102 -4.34 0.33 -0.87
C VAL A 102 -3.62 1.55 -1.44
N THR A 103 -4.33 2.40 -2.18
CA THR A 103 -3.69 3.55 -2.82
C THR A 103 -4.14 4.88 -2.24
N VAL A 104 -3.19 5.81 -2.08
CA VAL A 104 -3.47 7.20 -1.70
C VAL A 104 -3.03 8.12 -2.83
N VAL A 105 -3.95 8.97 -3.30
CA VAL A 105 -3.62 9.99 -4.30
C VAL A 105 -3.17 11.26 -3.58
N MET A 106 -1.98 11.74 -3.91
CA MET A 106 -1.39 12.93 -3.33
C MET A 106 -1.00 13.92 -4.42
N GLY A 107 -0.84 15.19 -4.03
CA GLY A 107 -0.16 16.15 -4.87
C GLY A 107 0.77 17.00 -4.05
N MET A 108 1.94 17.29 -4.63
CA MET A 108 2.92 18.16 -4.00
C MET A 108 2.34 19.55 -3.74
N ALA A 109 2.68 20.15 -2.60
CA ALA A 109 2.26 21.50 -2.26
C ALA A 109 2.79 22.53 -3.28
N ARG A 110 4.00 22.29 -3.81
CA ARG A 110 4.66 23.14 -4.79
C ARG A 110 5.23 22.36 -5.96
N GLY A 111 4.47 21.47 -6.59
CA GLY A 111 4.98 20.74 -7.76
C GLY A 111 4.69 21.37 -9.12
N ARG A 112 4.02 22.54 -9.19
CA ARG A 112 3.70 23.23 -10.44
C ARG A 112 4.88 24.05 -10.98
N GLY A 113 4.94 24.21 -12.30
CA GLY A 113 6.02 24.94 -12.99
C GLY A 113 7.33 24.16 -13.03
N LYS A 114 8.19 24.43 -14.00
CA LYS A 114 9.49 23.75 -14.16
C LYS A 114 10.54 24.27 -13.16
N ALA A 115 10.66 25.59 -13.03
CA ALA A 115 11.71 26.24 -12.24
C ALA A 115 11.33 26.45 -10.77
N THR A 116 10.06 26.27 -10.42
CA THR A 116 9.50 26.58 -9.10
C THR A 116 9.10 25.34 -8.32
N SER A 117 9.25 24.15 -8.91
CA SER A 117 8.82 22.92 -8.27
C SER A 117 9.75 22.54 -7.13
N GLN A 118 9.16 22.21 -5.98
CA GLN A 118 9.86 21.88 -4.75
C GLN A 118 9.09 20.79 -4.01
N ILE A 119 9.85 19.97 -3.29
CA ILE A 119 9.34 19.01 -2.31
C ILE A 119 10.03 19.31 -0.98
N SER A 120 9.23 19.38 0.09
CA SER A 120 9.72 19.60 1.45
C SER A 120 10.25 18.31 2.07
N MET A 121 11.07 18.42 3.12
CA MET A 121 11.51 17.25 3.89
C MET A 121 10.33 16.51 4.52
N THR A 122 9.30 17.23 4.99
CA THR A 122 8.09 16.60 5.53
C THR A 122 7.37 15.78 4.45
N GLU A 123 7.21 16.31 3.23
CA GLU A 123 6.61 15.54 2.13
C GLU A 123 7.43 14.29 1.79
N ARG A 124 8.77 14.38 1.75
CA ARG A 124 9.63 13.20 1.54
C ARG A 124 9.44 12.15 2.63
N LEU A 125 9.50 12.56 3.90
CA LEU A 125 9.32 11.65 5.04
C LEU A 125 7.91 11.04 5.07
N THR A 126 6.90 11.76 4.58
CA THR A 126 5.54 11.21 4.40
C THR A 126 5.51 10.13 3.32
N LEU A 127 6.22 10.33 2.20
CA LEU A 127 6.29 9.34 1.11
C LEU A 127 7.05 8.08 1.55
N ASP A 128 8.07 8.23 2.40
CA ASP A 128 8.81 7.11 3.00
C ASP A 128 7.98 6.26 3.98
N GLU A 129 6.74 6.63 4.28
CA GLU A 129 5.80 5.79 5.03
C GLU A 129 5.06 4.75 4.17
N TYR A 130 5.13 4.87 2.84
CA TYR A 130 4.44 4.00 1.91
C TYR A 130 5.35 2.85 1.45
N ASP A 131 4.75 1.74 1.03
CA ASP A 131 5.52 0.63 0.47
C ASP A 131 6.11 0.97 -0.90
N GLY A 132 5.40 1.80 -1.67
CA GLY A 132 5.84 2.28 -2.97
C GLY A 132 5.24 3.63 -3.34
N VAL A 133 5.91 4.35 -4.22
CA VAL A 133 5.53 5.70 -4.66
C VAL A 133 5.56 5.78 -6.17
N ILE A 134 4.46 6.23 -6.77
CA ILE A 134 4.38 6.51 -8.20
C ILE A 134 4.32 8.02 -8.41
N PHE A 135 5.35 8.59 -9.01
CA PHE A 135 5.35 9.99 -9.45
C PHE A 135 4.83 10.07 -10.87
N MET A 136 3.68 10.72 -11.08
CA MET A 136 3.19 10.98 -12.43
C MET A 136 3.51 12.41 -12.87
N MET A 137 4.30 12.53 -13.93
CA MET A 137 4.78 13.79 -14.48
C MET A 137 4.11 14.14 -15.82
N GLY A 138 4.34 15.37 -16.28
CA GLY A 138 3.66 15.92 -17.47
C GLY A 138 4.19 15.42 -18.82
N ASN A 139 3.80 16.14 -19.87
CA ASN A 139 4.09 15.77 -21.26
C ASN A 139 5.38 16.39 -21.83
N PHE A 140 6.07 17.23 -21.06
CA PHE A 140 7.22 18.00 -21.55
C PHE A 140 8.52 17.40 -21.02
N LYS A 141 9.36 16.85 -21.92
CA LYS A 141 10.60 16.11 -21.57
C LYS A 141 11.49 16.91 -20.62
N SER A 142 11.85 18.13 -21.03
CA SER A 142 12.70 18.99 -20.20
C SER A 142 12.09 19.40 -18.85
N CYS A 143 10.76 19.30 -18.70
CA CYS A 143 10.10 19.54 -17.41
C CYS A 143 10.15 18.28 -16.52
N VAL A 144 10.00 17.10 -17.11
CA VAL A 144 10.15 15.81 -16.41
C VAL A 144 11.56 15.68 -15.88
N GLU A 145 12.57 15.90 -16.73
CA GLU A 145 13.99 15.75 -16.37
C GLU A 145 14.39 16.68 -15.22
N THR A 146 14.01 17.96 -15.29
CA THR A 146 14.29 18.91 -14.19
C THR A 146 13.57 18.54 -12.89
N LYS A 147 12.42 17.88 -12.98
CA LYS A 147 11.65 17.45 -11.79
C LYS A 147 12.02 16.10 -11.26
N ALA A 148 12.85 15.34 -11.99
CA ALA A 148 13.32 14.05 -11.53
C ALA A 148 14.09 14.17 -10.20
N GLU A 149 14.80 15.29 -10.02
CA GLU A 149 15.44 15.72 -8.78
C GLU A 149 14.53 15.72 -7.55
N LEU A 150 13.21 15.88 -7.71
CA LEU A 150 12.26 15.85 -6.60
C LEU A 150 12.12 14.44 -5.99
N MET A 151 12.46 13.41 -6.74
CA MET A 151 12.41 12.02 -6.29
C MET A 151 13.68 11.60 -5.57
N ARG A 152 14.77 12.38 -5.68
CA ARG A 152 15.98 12.13 -4.90
C ARG A 152 15.70 12.23 -3.40
N ASP A 153 16.37 11.37 -2.66
CA ASP A 153 16.27 11.21 -1.20
C ASP A 153 14.90 10.72 -0.69
N ILE A 154 14.12 10.09 -1.57
CA ILE A 154 12.99 9.24 -1.18
C ILE A 154 13.51 7.80 -1.12
N HIS A 155 13.34 7.15 0.03
CA HIS A 155 13.84 5.80 0.29
C HIS A 155 12.80 4.74 -0.04
N ALA A 156 11.51 5.11 -0.08
CA ALA A 156 10.48 4.22 -0.59
C ALA A 156 10.70 3.91 -2.09
N PRO A 157 10.51 2.65 -2.52
CA PRO A 157 10.60 2.28 -3.93
C PRO A 157 9.74 3.17 -4.81
N THR A 158 10.36 3.80 -5.81
CA THR A 158 9.78 4.90 -6.58
C THR A 158 9.72 4.57 -8.08
N VAL A 159 8.54 4.74 -8.68
CA VAL A 159 8.31 4.62 -10.13
C VAL A 159 7.93 5.97 -10.72
N LEU A 160 8.64 6.41 -11.75
CA LEU A 160 8.28 7.58 -12.53
C LEU A 160 7.36 7.17 -13.69
N VAL A 161 6.22 7.84 -13.80
CA VAL A 161 5.32 7.75 -14.96
C VAL A 161 5.36 9.08 -15.72
N SER A 162 5.72 9.05 -16.99
CA SER A 162 5.83 10.26 -17.81
C SER A 162 5.27 10.11 -19.23
N GLY A 163 4.81 11.21 -19.81
CA GLY A 163 4.42 11.24 -21.22
C GLY A 163 5.60 10.94 -22.16
N PRO A 164 6.68 11.76 -22.12
CA PRO A 164 7.86 11.56 -22.94
C PRO A 164 8.83 10.54 -22.32
N VAL A 165 9.80 10.10 -23.12
CA VAL A 165 10.98 9.37 -22.65
C VAL A 165 12.00 10.40 -22.13
N PRO A 166 12.28 10.44 -20.82
CA PRO A 166 13.33 11.28 -20.25
C PRO A 166 14.72 10.66 -20.46
N GLU A 167 15.77 11.47 -20.37
CA GLU A 167 17.17 11.02 -20.45
C GLU A 167 17.98 11.53 -19.25
N GLY A 168 18.92 10.72 -18.74
CA GLY A 168 19.87 11.14 -17.71
C GLY A 168 19.26 11.33 -16.32
N ILE A 169 18.24 10.53 -16.00
CA ILE A 169 17.53 10.54 -14.71
C ILE A 169 17.38 9.15 -14.10
N GLU A 170 18.10 8.17 -14.63
CA GLU A 170 18.01 6.75 -14.24
C GLU A 170 18.42 6.53 -12.78
N ASP A 171 19.13 7.47 -12.16
CA ASP A 171 19.54 7.48 -10.76
C ASP A 171 18.51 8.10 -9.80
N THR A 172 17.38 8.60 -10.30
CA THR A 172 16.40 9.35 -9.50
C THR A 172 15.21 8.52 -9.01
N CYS A 173 15.01 7.33 -9.57
CA CYS A 173 13.90 6.43 -9.24
C CYS A 173 14.25 4.99 -9.66
N ASP A 174 13.55 4.00 -9.11
CA ASP A 174 13.81 2.58 -9.36
C ASP A 174 13.33 2.10 -10.74
N ALA A 175 12.29 2.74 -11.29
CA ALA A 175 11.80 2.41 -12.63
C ALA A 175 11.09 3.60 -13.31
N ILE A 176 11.02 3.56 -14.64
CA ILE A 176 10.37 4.58 -15.47
C ILE A 176 9.40 3.93 -16.45
N VAL A 177 8.15 4.36 -16.43
CA VAL A 177 7.12 3.99 -17.40
C VAL A 177 6.74 5.21 -18.24
N THR A 178 6.82 5.07 -19.56
CA THR A 178 6.60 6.18 -20.49
C THR A 178 5.32 6.03 -21.32
N GLY A 179 4.85 7.13 -21.91
CA GLY A 179 3.64 7.17 -22.74
C GLY A 179 2.38 7.61 -21.99
N VAL A 180 2.47 7.91 -20.69
CA VAL A 180 1.35 8.35 -19.85
C VAL A 180 1.72 9.65 -19.16
N GLY A 181 1.09 10.75 -19.58
CA GLY A 181 1.30 12.05 -18.96
C GLY A 181 0.00 12.80 -18.70
N ARG A 182 0.06 14.14 -18.69
CA ARG A 182 -1.09 15.00 -18.40
C ARG A 182 -2.15 14.86 -19.49
N LYS A 183 -3.35 14.37 -19.13
CA LYS A 183 -4.49 14.14 -20.03
C LYS A 183 -5.82 14.44 -19.35
N ALA A 184 -6.73 15.10 -20.08
CA ALA A 184 -8.04 15.56 -19.56
C ALA A 184 -9.12 14.47 -19.54
N ALA A 185 -9.00 13.47 -20.40
CA ALA A 185 -9.92 12.34 -20.44
C ALA A 185 -9.38 11.16 -19.63
N ARG A 186 -10.30 10.38 -19.07
CA ARG A 186 -10.01 9.10 -18.40
C ARG A 186 -9.36 8.11 -19.38
N MET A 187 -8.48 7.27 -18.86
CA MET A 187 -7.85 6.17 -19.61
C MET A 187 -8.83 5.00 -19.76
N ARG A 188 -9.35 4.78 -20.97
CA ARG A 188 -10.44 3.81 -21.21
C ARG A 188 -10.23 2.91 -22.41
N THR A 189 -9.46 3.35 -23.39
CA THR A 189 -9.19 2.59 -24.61
C THR A 189 -8.28 1.39 -24.30
N PRO A 190 -8.31 0.31 -25.11
CA PRO A 190 -7.45 -0.85 -24.88
C PRO A 190 -5.95 -0.52 -24.74
N PRO A 191 -5.35 0.36 -25.57
CA PRO A 191 -3.94 0.73 -25.38
C PRO A 191 -3.66 1.49 -24.08
N GLU A 192 -4.64 2.27 -23.60
CA GLU A 192 -4.50 2.97 -22.33
C GLU A 192 -4.61 2.00 -21.15
N ARG A 193 -5.51 1.02 -21.22
CA ARG A 193 -5.62 -0.03 -20.19
C ARG A 193 -4.33 -0.84 -20.10
N ALA A 194 -3.78 -1.25 -21.24
CA ALA A 194 -2.49 -1.92 -21.29
C ALA A 194 -1.37 -1.08 -20.65
N LYS A 195 -1.42 0.25 -20.79
CA LYS A 195 -0.46 1.14 -20.11
C LYS A 195 -0.70 1.25 -18.60
N LEU A 196 -1.95 1.15 -18.12
CA LEU A 196 -2.23 1.10 -16.68
C LEU A 196 -1.74 -0.23 -16.08
N GLU A 197 -1.95 -1.34 -16.79
CA GLU A 197 -1.41 -2.67 -16.44
C GLU A 197 0.12 -2.63 -16.36
N GLU A 198 0.80 -2.07 -17.37
CA GLU A 198 2.27 -1.90 -17.37
C GLU A 198 2.78 -1.11 -16.16
N ILE A 199 2.05 -0.07 -15.74
CA ILE A 199 2.41 0.71 -14.54
C ILE A 199 2.29 -0.14 -13.27
N ALA A 200 1.21 -0.91 -13.15
CA ALA A 200 0.98 -1.79 -12.00
C ALA A 200 2.02 -2.92 -11.94
N ASP A 201 2.29 -3.59 -13.07
CA ASP A 201 3.30 -4.65 -13.19
C ASP A 201 4.71 -4.13 -12.88
N THR A 202 5.04 -2.90 -13.30
CA THR A 202 6.33 -2.27 -12.98
C THR A 202 6.46 -2.02 -11.48
N MET A 203 5.40 -1.53 -10.83
CA MET A 203 5.39 -1.32 -9.39
C MET A 203 5.51 -2.65 -8.62
N GLU A 204 4.83 -3.70 -9.09
CA GLU A 204 4.98 -5.06 -8.55
C GLU A 204 6.42 -5.54 -8.63
N ALA A 205 7.06 -5.41 -9.81
CA ALA A 205 8.44 -5.83 -10.02
C ALA A 205 9.41 -5.09 -9.09
N VAL A 206 9.22 -3.79 -8.91
CA VAL A 206 10.03 -2.97 -7.98
C VAL A 206 9.83 -3.41 -6.53
N LEU A 207 8.60 -3.69 -6.10
CA LEU A 207 8.32 -4.16 -4.73
C LEU A 207 8.78 -5.59 -4.49
N LYS A 208 8.90 -6.41 -5.53
CA LYS A 208 9.35 -7.80 -5.43
C LYS A 208 10.73 -7.91 -4.78
N GLU A 209 11.61 -6.95 -5.04
CA GLU A 209 12.95 -6.92 -4.45
C GLU A 209 12.92 -6.65 -2.95
N LYS A 210 12.03 -5.74 -2.51
CA LYS A 210 11.76 -5.50 -1.08
C LYS A 210 11.14 -6.74 -0.41
N LYS A 211 10.19 -7.40 -1.08
CA LYS A 211 9.61 -8.67 -0.59
C LYS A 211 10.68 -9.74 -0.40
N ARG A 212 11.59 -9.91 -1.37
CA ARG A 212 12.70 -10.88 -1.25
C ARG A 212 13.59 -10.59 -0.05
N SER A 213 13.90 -9.32 0.21
CA SER A 213 14.70 -8.97 1.39
C SER A 213 14.02 -9.32 2.72
N LEU A 214 12.69 -9.21 2.79
CA LEU A 214 11.90 -9.62 3.96
C LEU A 214 11.77 -11.15 4.07
N GLU A 215 11.84 -11.88 2.97
CA GLU A 215 11.88 -13.35 3.01
C GLU A 215 13.22 -13.87 3.55
N GLU A 216 14.32 -13.16 3.27
CA GLU A 216 15.67 -13.48 3.78
C GLU A 216 15.79 -13.25 5.30
N ASP A 217 15.22 -12.16 5.83
CA ASP A 217 15.10 -11.88 7.26
C ASP A 217 13.64 -11.57 7.63
N PRO A 218 12.82 -12.61 7.90
CA PRO A 218 11.40 -12.45 8.18
C PRO A 218 11.10 -11.54 9.37
N LEU A 219 9.95 -10.87 9.29
CA LEU A 219 9.38 -10.13 10.41
C LEU A 219 9.17 -11.06 11.61
N PHE A 220 9.26 -10.48 12.82
CA PHE A 220 9.01 -11.22 14.05
C PHE A 220 7.59 -11.82 14.07
N VAL A 221 6.61 -11.05 13.59
CA VAL A 221 5.21 -11.44 13.44
C VAL A 221 4.67 -10.88 12.12
N HIS A 222 3.76 -11.59 11.46
CA HIS A 222 3.18 -11.10 10.22
C HIS A 222 2.22 -9.91 10.49
N PRO A 223 2.21 -8.84 9.68
CA PRO A 223 1.31 -7.70 9.86
C PRO A 223 -0.18 -8.05 9.99
N ALA A 224 -0.64 -9.09 9.28
CA ALA A 224 -2.03 -9.56 9.37
C ALA A 224 -2.40 -10.12 10.75
N GLU A 225 -1.45 -10.73 11.46
CA GLU A 225 -1.67 -11.24 12.82
C GLU A 225 -1.83 -10.06 13.80
N VAL A 226 -0.97 -9.03 13.68
CA VAL A 226 -1.10 -7.78 14.45
C VAL A 226 -2.44 -7.11 14.18
N LYS A 227 -2.84 -7.02 12.90
CA LYS A 227 -4.15 -6.48 12.50
C LYS A 227 -5.28 -7.22 13.21
N THR A 228 -5.28 -8.55 13.17
CA THR A 228 -6.34 -9.40 13.77
C THR A 228 -6.49 -9.13 15.27
N VAL A 229 -5.38 -9.02 16.01
CA VAL A 229 -5.40 -8.71 17.45
C VAL A 229 -5.98 -7.31 17.73
N LEU A 230 -5.72 -6.34 16.84
CA LEU A 230 -6.13 -4.96 17.02
C LEU A 230 -7.54 -4.64 16.48
N GLU A 231 -8.18 -5.54 15.72
CA GLU A 231 -9.50 -5.29 15.12
C GLU A 231 -10.59 -5.01 16.17
N GLU A 232 -10.51 -5.66 17.33
CA GLU A 232 -11.47 -5.50 18.43
C GLU A 232 -11.23 -4.26 19.30
N TYR A 233 -10.13 -3.55 19.09
CA TYR A 233 -9.86 -2.32 19.85
C TYR A 233 -10.86 -1.24 19.45
N GLU A 234 -11.70 -0.82 20.41
CA GLU A 234 -12.86 0.06 20.16
C GLU A 234 -12.54 1.32 19.34
N PRO A 235 -11.44 2.06 19.57
CA PRO A 235 -11.10 3.23 18.77
C PRO A 235 -10.82 2.91 17.29
N ILE A 236 -10.34 1.71 16.99
CA ILE A 236 -10.11 1.24 15.62
C ILE A 236 -11.44 0.77 15.01
N ASN A 237 -12.21 -0.03 15.75
CA ASN A 237 -13.50 -0.57 15.32
C ASN A 237 -14.51 0.56 15.02
N MET A 238 -14.51 1.62 15.83
CA MET A 238 -15.38 2.78 15.66
C MET A 238 -14.82 3.87 14.73
N CYS A 239 -13.64 3.65 14.14
CA CYS A 239 -13.04 4.62 13.24
C CYS A 239 -13.86 4.75 11.94
N LEU A 240 -14.35 5.96 11.67
CA LEU A 240 -15.16 6.26 10.47
C LEU A 240 -14.34 6.40 9.18
N ARG A 241 -13.00 6.37 9.28
CA ARG A 241 -12.14 6.51 8.09
C ARG A 241 -12.15 5.21 7.29
N PRO A 242 -12.14 5.28 5.95
CA PRO A 242 -12.07 4.09 5.12
C PRO A 242 -10.79 3.30 5.44
N SER A 243 -10.92 1.98 5.61
CA SER A 243 -9.85 1.08 6.02
C SER A 243 -9.09 1.62 7.25
N PRO A 244 -9.65 1.51 8.46
CA PRO A 244 -9.05 1.98 9.71
C PRO A 244 -7.65 1.41 9.99
N MET A 245 -7.37 0.25 9.43
CA MET A 245 -6.04 -0.35 9.41
C MET A 245 -5.67 -0.68 7.97
N VAL A 246 -4.43 -0.35 7.61
CA VAL A 246 -3.86 -0.61 6.29
C VAL A 246 -2.57 -1.39 6.48
N LEU A 247 -2.49 -2.58 5.88
CA LEU A 247 -1.29 -3.40 5.90
C LEU A 247 -0.20 -2.77 5.04
N HIS A 248 1.04 -2.87 5.53
CA HIS A 248 2.28 -2.61 4.80
C HIS A 248 3.10 -3.90 4.71
N LEU A 249 4.13 -3.90 3.87
CA LEU A 249 5.03 -5.06 3.75
C LEU A 249 5.75 -5.36 5.08
N ASP A 250 6.10 -4.33 5.84
CA ASP A 250 6.86 -4.41 7.10
C ASP A 250 6.05 -3.99 8.32
N GLY A 251 4.72 -3.83 8.20
CA GLY A 251 3.95 -3.30 9.32
C GLY A 251 2.51 -2.94 9.01
N ILE A 252 1.98 -1.96 9.75
CA ILE A 252 0.59 -1.53 9.64
C ILE A 252 0.44 -0.04 9.95
N ARG A 253 -0.38 0.64 9.15
CA ARG A 253 -0.87 1.99 9.45
C ARG A 253 -2.22 1.89 10.15
N ILE A 254 -2.33 2.50 11.32
CA ILE A 254 -3.55 2.55 12.13
C ILE A 254 -4.09 3.98 12.13
N LYS A 255 -5.38 4.11 11.85
CA LYS A 255 -6.01 5.39 11.53
C LYS A 255 -6.67 6.08 12.72
N ILE A 256 -5.95 6.17 13.83
CA ILE A 256 -6.38 6.80 15.10
C ILE A 256 -5.29 7.76 15.63
N PRO A 257 -5.61 8.68 16.55
CA PRO A 257 -4.63 9.64 17.06
C PRO A 257 -3.46 9.00 17.82
N TYR A 258 -2.22 9.38 17.50
CA TYR A 258 -1.04 8.75 18.11
C TYR A 258 -0.94 8.98 19.61
N LYS A 259 -1.05 10.24 20.05
CA LYS A 259 -0.83 10.61 21.45
C LYS A 259 -1.80 9.93 22.42
N GLU A 260 -3.02 9.66 21.97
CA GLU A 260 -4.10 9.10 22.79
C GLU A 260 -3.98 7.58 22.91
N HIS A 261 -3.41 6.90 21.91
CA HIS A 261 -3.45 5.44 21.82
C HIS A 261 -2.09 4.74 21.86
N ARG A 262 -0.98 5.50 21.81
CA ARG A 262 0.39 4.94 21.84
C ARG A 262 0.61 3.96 22.98
N GLU A 263 0.29 4.35 24.22
CA GLU A 263 0.56 3.52 25.40
C GLU A 263 -0.21 2.21 25.37
N TYR A 264 -1.47 2.25 24.91
CA TYR A 264 -2.26 1.03 24.72
C TYR A 264 -1.56 0.11 23.71
N LEU A 265 -1.22 0.63 22.52
CA LEU A 265 -0.60 -0.15 21.47
C LEU A 265 0.74 -0.74 21.90
N GLU A 266 1.60 0.02 22.59
CA GLU A 266 2.89 -0.48 23.09
C GLU A 266 2.72 -1.67 24.04
N ASN A 267 1.60 -1.78 24.75
CA ASN A 267 1.33 -2.83 25.74
C ASN A 267 0.47 -3.99 25.22
N VAL A 268 -0.03 -3.94 23.98
CA VAL A 268 -0.78 -5.05 23.37
C VAL A 268 0.12 -6.28 23.31
N GLU A 269 -0.38 -7.42 23.79
CA GLU A 269 0.35 -8.67 23.81
C GLU A 269 0.12 -9.45 22.52
N ILE A 270 1.22 -9.86 21.88
CA ILE A 270 1.26 -10.60 20.62
C ILE A 270 2.23 -11.76 20.82
N TYR A 271 1.71 -12.99 20.83
CA TYR A 271 2.48 -14.22 21.09
C TYR A 271 3.39 -14.15 22.32
N GLY A 272 2.89 -13.59 23.42
CA GLY A 272 3.64 -13.52 24.69
C GLY A 272 4.64 -12.36 24.79
N ARG A 273 4.67 -11.45 23.81
CA ARG A 273 5.50 -10.24 23.84
C ARG A 273 4.65 -8.99 23.66
N LYS A 274 5.12 -7.87 24.20
CA LYS A 274 4.46 -6.58 23.97
C LYS A 274 4.78 -6.07 22.57
N LEU A 275 3.81 -5.48 21.88
CA LEU A 275 4.01 -4.92 20.54
C LEU A 275 5.15 -3.88 20.52
N GLY A 276 5.30 -3.07 21.58
CA GLY A 276 6.41 -2.11 21.70
C GLY A 276 7.81 -2.74 21.83
N GLU A 277 7.91 -4.06 22.08
CA GLU A 277 9.18 -4.78 22.09
C GLU A 277 9.56 -5.32 20.71
N ILE A 278 8.58 -5.55 19.85
CA ILE A 278 8.75 -6.22 18.55
C ILE A 278 8.47 -5.29 17.36
N ALA A 279 8.07 -4.04 17.62
CA ALA A 279 7.76 -3.06 16.60
C ALA A 279 8.12 -1.63 17.04
N ASP A 280 8.46 -0.79 16.07
CA ASP A 280 8.60 0.65 16.23
C ASP A 280 7.25 1.34 15.98
N ILE A 281 6.72 1.98 17.02
CA ILE A 281 5.43 2.67 16.99
C ILE A 281 5.69 4.18 16.95
N SER A 282 5.23 4.85 15.90
CA SER A 282 5.52 6.26 15.66
C SER A 282 4.32 7.03 15.09
N PRO A 283 4.23 8.36 15.29
CA PRO A 283 3.21 9.16 14.66
C PRO A 283 3.48 9.29 13.16
N SER A 284 2.41 9.26 12.37
CA SER A 284 2.51 9.56 10.95
C SER A 284 3.00 11.00 10.69
N LYS A 285 3.74 11.18 9.60
CA LYS A 285 4.22 12.47 9.09
C LYS A 285 3.15 13.26 8.34
N ILE A 286 2.01 12.62 8.02
CA ILE A 286 0.85 13.30 7.43
C ILE A 286 0.25 14.25 8.48
N ASP A 287 -0.15 13.70 9.62
CA ASP A 287 -0.69 14.39 10.77
C ASP A 287 -0.74 13.45 12.00
N ASP A 288 -1.14 13.99 13.15
CA ASP A 288 -1.28 13.24 14.42
C ASP A 288 -2.49 12.27 14.42
N SER A 289 -3.18 12.10 13.28
CA SER A 289 -4.41 11.28 13.19
C SER A 289 -4.14 9.84 12.74
N SER A 290 -2.88 9.46 12.59
CA SER A 290 -2.48 8.11 12.20
C SER A 290 -1.20 7.68 12.91
N ILE A 291 -1.08 6.37 13.11
CA ILE A 291 0.04 5.70 13.75
C ILE A 291 0.68 4.78 12.71
N ILE A 292 2.00 4.79 12.65
CA ILE A 292 2.81 3.84 11.89
C ILE A 292 3.39 2.84 12.88
N VAL A 293 3.09 1.57 12.67
CA VAL A 293 3.69 0.45 13.40
C VAL A 293 4.57 -0.31 12.40
N ARG A 294 5.89 -0.25 12.57
CA ARG A 294 6.85 -1.03 11.77
C ARG A 294 7.33 -2.21 12.59
N ILE A 295 7.05 -3.41 12.13
CA ILE A 295 7.42 -4.65 12.80
C ILE A 295 8.90 -4.91 12.53
N LYS A 296 9.63 -5.25 13.58
CA LYS A 296 11.06 -5.56 13.49
C LYS A 296 11.25 -6.95 12.90
N THR A 297 12.38 -7.17 12.24
CA THR A 297 12.77 -8.51 11.82
C THR A 297 13.13 -9.39 13.01
N ARG A 298 13.08 -10.72 12.84
CA ARG A 298 13.50 -11.66 13.88
C ARG A 298 14.92 -11.37 14.35
N SER A 299 15.83 -11.15 13.40
CA SER A 299 17.23 -10.85 13.70
C SER A 299 17.39 -9.57 14.52
N GLN A 300 16.60 -8.53 14.25
CA GLN A 300 16.62 -7.28 15.02
C GLN A 300 16.15 -7.50 16.46
N VAL A 301 15.04 -8.20 16.66
CA VAL A 301 14.51 -8.50 18.00
C VAL A 301 15.52 -9.33 18.80
N GLU A 302 16.13 -10.34 18.20
CA GLU A 302 17.15 -11.17 18.85
C GLU A 302 18.42 -10.38 19.23
N ASP A 303 18.85 -9.41 18.41
CA ASP A 303 19.96 -8.54 18.75
C ASP A 303 19.63 -7.59 19.91
N GLU A 304 18.42 -7.01 19.91
CA GLU A 304 17.96 -6.16 21.01
C GLU A 304 17.85 -6.93 22.33
N ASP A 305 17.33 -8.16 22.30
CA ASP A 305 17.26 -9.03 23.47
C ASP A 305 18.64 -9.36 24.02
N ARG A 306 19.62 -9.66 23.14
CA ARG A 306 21.01 -9.89 23.53
C ARG A 306 21.63 -8.67 24.20
N ARG A 307 21.38 -7.47 23.65
CA ARG A 307 21.86 -6.21 24.24
C ARG A 307 21.24 -5.96 25.62
N ARG A 308 19.94 -6.21 25.78
CA ARG A 308 19.23 -6.09 27.07
C ARG A 308 19.75 -7.08 28.12
N ALA A 309 20.07 -8.31 27.72
CA ALA A 309 20.63 -9.32 28.63
C ALA A 309 22.08 -9.01 29.05
N SER A 310 22.81 -8.20 28.27
CA SER A 310 24.18 -7.77 28.56
C SER A 310 24.31 -6.45 29.34
N ALA A 311 23.19 -5.76 29.58
CA ALA A 311 23.11 -4.48 30.30
C ALA A 311 22.66 -4.69 31.75
#